data_AF-A0A8S2I3P0-F1
#
_entry.id   AF-A0A8S2I3P0-F1
#
_cell.length_a   1.000
_cell.length_b   1.000
_cell.length_c   1.000
_cell.angle_alpha   90.00
_cell.angle_beta   90.00
_cell.angle_gamma   90.00
#
_symmetry.space_group_name_H-M   'P 1'
#
loop_
_entity.id
_entity.type
_entity.pdbx_description
1 polymer ?
#
loop_
_entity_poly.entity_id
_entity_poly.type
_entity_poly.pdbx_seq_one_letter_code
_entity_poly.pdbx_strand_id
1 'polypeptide(L)'
;MANNNEADNIRKLELQIKLEELQVKKEEIALKKELVHLERVRLQLAAHNSSEKSYHDFADLSICYHLDPWLKISSSKGGSRSSSIKATVLHYYDVTSTTCMILGELFQTGKNHIVSAHLWPVHAAQSLSFVSIPPTMINHPRNILRIIKELEVKYGHREITIIKIDNVLKLYVLNKSITNTRISSYLPTTFKDVHLRTISFKNHHRPYMRVLATHCRSAITQAKQFKHKFQIDDLELD
;
A
#
# COMPACT_ATOMS: atom_id res chain seq x y z
N MET A 1 -9.16 -35.21 -52.51
CA MET A 1 -8.98 -35.56 -51.08
C MET A 1 -7.62 -35.14 -50.50
N ALA A 2 -6.77 -34.38 -51.22
CA ALA A 2 -5.46 -33.93 -50.71
C ALA A 2 -5.49 -32.65 -49.83
N ASN A 3 -6.58 -31.88 -49.86
CA ASN A 3 -6.65 -30.54 -49.25
C ASN A 3 -6.78 -30.52 -47.71
N ASN A 4 -7.30 -31.59 -47.09
CA ASN A 4 -7.53 -31.61 -45.64
C ASN A 4 -6.24 -31.82 -44.85
N ASN A 5 -5.26 -32.51 -45.43
CA ASN A 5 -4.01 -32.84 -44.75
C ASN A 5 -3.08 -31.62 -44.61
N GLU A 6 -3.16 -30.68 -45.56
CA GLU A 6 -2.40 -29.44 -45.55
C GLU A 6 -2.93 -28.47 -44.49
N ALA A 7 -4.26 -28.32 -44.38
CA ALA A 7 -4.89 -27.49 -43.37
C ALA A 7 -4.59 -27.98 -41.93
N ASP A 8 -4.58 -29.30 -41.71
CA ASP A 8 -4.24 -29.88 -40.40
C ASP A 8 -2.75 -29.69 -40.05
N ASN A 9 -1.86 -29.74 -41.04
CA ASN A 9 -0.44 -29.45 -40.84
C ASN A 9 -0.18 -27.98 -40.51
N ILE A 10 -0.85 -27.05 -41.19
CA ILE A 10 -0.77 -25.61 -40.88
C ILE A 10 -1.24 -25.35 -39.45
N ARG A 11 -2.39 -25.92 -39.05
CA ARG A 11 -2.93 -25.76 -37.69
C ARG A 11 -1.99 -26.32 -36.62
N LYS A 12 -1.35 -27.46 -36.88
CA LYS A 12 -0.31 -28.00 -35.97
C LYS A 12 0.88 -27.05 -35.85
N LEU A 13 1.34 -26.47 -36.94
CA LEU A 13 2.44 -25.52 -36.95
C LEU A 13 2.10 -24.26 -36.13
N GLU A 14 0.89 -23.71 -36.31
CA GLU A 14 0.43 -22.53 -35.57
C GLU A 14 0.35 -22.78 -34.06
N LEU A 15 -0.10 -23.98 -33.66
CA LEU A 15 -0.15 -24.36 -32.25
C LEU A 15 1.26 -24.51 -31.66
N GLN A 16 2.19 -25.08 -32.42
CA GLN A 16 3.58 -25.21 -32.01
C GLN A 16 4.24 -23.84 -31.80
N ILE A 17 4.04 -22.90 -32.74
CA ILE A 17 4.54 -21.53 -32.63
C ILE A 17 3.96 -20.84 -31.38
N LYS A 18 2.65 -20.94 -31.13
CA LYS A 18 2.02 -20.37 -29.93
C LYS A 18 2.57 -20.96 -28.62
N LEU A 19 2.89 -22.25 -28.62
CA LEU A 19 3.47 -22.91 -27.45
C LEU A 19 4.88 -22.35 -27.16
N GLU A 20 5.70 -22.19 -28.19
CA GLU A 20 7.05 -21.62 -28.10
C GLU A 20 7.00 -20.15 -27.63
N GLU A 21 6.08 -19.34 -28.17
CA GLU A 21 5.88 -17.96 -27.71
C GLU A 21 5.50 -17.86 -26.22
N LEU A 22 4.65 -18.78 -25.73
CA LEU A 22 4.27 -18.84 -24.32
C LEU A 22 5.44 -19.27 -23.43
N GLN A 23 6.26 -20.20 -23.91
CA GLN A 23 7.47 -20.64 -23.21
C GLN A 23 8.44 -19.47 -23.02
N VAL A 24 8.72 -18.73 -24.10
CA VAL A 24 9.59 -17.53 -24.08
C VAL A 24 9.05 -16.47 -23.12
N LYS A 25 7.73 -16.18 -23.16
CA LYS A 25 7.12 -15.20 -22.22
C LYS A 25 7.25 -15.64 -20.76
N LYS A 26 7.14 -16.94 -20.48
CA LYS A 26 7.29 -17.48 -19.12
C LYS A 26 8.73 -17.29 -18.62
N GLU A 27 9.72 -17.53 -19.46
CA GLU A 27 11.14 -17.31 -19.17
C GLU A 27 11.45 -15.83 -18.96
N GLU A 28 10.90 -14.94 -19.80
CA GLU A 28 11.06 -13.49 -19.64
C GLU A 28 10.50 -12.99 -18.29
N ILE A 29 9.35 -13.50 -17.87
CA ILE A 29 8.76 -13.20 -16.56
C ILE A 29 9.64 -13.73 -15.42
N ALA A 30 10.23 -14.92 -15.57
CA ALA A 30 11.13 -15.50 -14.58
C ALA A 30 12.39 -14.63 -14.41
N LEU A 31 13.02 -14.25 -15.53
CA LEU A 31 14.19 -13.36 -15.55
C LEU A 31 13.88 -11.99 -14.92
N LYS A 32 12.72 -11.39 -15.22
CA LYS A 32 12.31 -10.13 -14.57
C LYS A 32 12.16 -10.26 -13.06
N LYS A 33 11.65 -11.38 -12.57
CA LYS A 33 11.55 -11.65 -11.12
C LYS A 33 12.93 -11.80 -10.48
N GLU A 34 13.83 -12.51 -11.15
CA GLU A 34 15.21 -12.72 -10.68
C GLU A 34 15.98 -11.39 -10.65
N LEU A 35 15.85 -10.55 -11.68
CA LEU A 35 16.48 -9.23 -11.73
C LEU A 35 15.99 -8.33 -10.59
N VAL A 36 14.69 -8.34 -10.28
CA VAL A 36 14.14 -7.62 -9.12
C VAL A 36 14.70 -8.17 -7.80
N HIS A 37 14.91 -9.48 -7.71
CA HIS A 37 15.51 -10.10 -6.52
C HIS A 37 16.98 -9.71 -6.36
N LEU A 38 17.78 -9.78 -7.43
CA LEU A 38 19.18 -9.39 -7.42
C LEU A 38 19.36 -7.90 -7.08
N GLU A 39 18.51 -7.02 -7.61
CA GLU A 39 18.55 -5.60 -7.27
C GLU A 39 18.27 -5.38 -5.78
N ARG A 40 17.34 -6.14 -5.19
CA ARG A 40 17.08 -6.11 -3.74
C ARG A 40 18.30 -6.56 -2.94
N VAL A 41 18.94 -7.67 -3.34
CA VAL A 41 20.15 -8.19 -2.67
C VAL A 41 21.29 -7.18 -2.76
N ARG A 42 21.52 -6.60 -3.94
CA ARG A 42 22.53 -5.55 -4.16
C ARG A 42 22.31 -4.36 -3.23
N LEU A 43 21.08 -3.89 -3.08
CA LEU A 43 20.75 -2.78 -2.18
C LEU A 43 20.95 -3.14 -0.70
N GLN A 44 20.64 -4.38 -0.31
CA GLN A 44 20.89 -4.87 1.06
C GLN A 44 22.39 -4.96 1.36
N LEU A 45 23.20 -5.44 0.41
CA LEU A 45 24.66 -5.50 0.54
C LEU A 45 25.28 -4.10 0.58
N ALA A 46 24.78 -3.17 -0.25
CA ALA A 46 25.21 -1.77 -0.20
C ALA A 46 24.94 -1.17 1.18
N ALA A 47 23.73 -1.35 1.73
CA ALA A 47 23.38 -0.88 3.06
C ALA A 47 24.25 -1.52 4.18
N HIS A 48 24.60 -2.81 4.04
CA HIS A 48 25.45 -3.50 5.02
C HIS A 48 26.90 -2.99 4.98
N ASN A 49 27.47 -2.81 3.78
CA ASN A 49 28.86 -2.38 3.60
C ASN A 49 29.07 -0.88 3.90
N SER A 50 28.01 -0.07 3.86
CA SER A 50 28.03 1.35 4.26
C SER A 50 28.12 1.57 5.78
N SER A 51 27.99 0.51 6.59
CA SER A 51 28.11 0.61 8.06
C SER A 51 29.53 0.80 8.59
N GLU A 52 30.57 0.73 7.75
CA GLU A 52 31.98 0.81 8.21
C GLU A 52 32.73 2.12 7.91
N LYS A 53 32.24 3.07 7.11
CA LYS A 53 32.97 4.34 6.88
C LYS A 53 32.10 5.60 6.76
N SER A 54 32.47 6.57 7.61
CA SER A 54 31.91 7.90 7.91
C SER A 54 31.76 8.90 6.73
N TYR A 55 31.11 8.54 5.62
CA TYR A 55 30.81 9.48 4.51
C TYR A 55 29.44 9.25 3.81
N HIS A 56 28.45 8.65 4.48
CA HIS A 56 27.25 8.08 3.80
C HIS A 56 25.89 8.78 3.95
N ASP A 57 25.77 9.90 4.67
CA ASP A 57 24.44 10.46 5.03
C ASP A 57 23.50 10.82 3.85
N PHE A 58 24.00 11.06 2.63
CA PHE A 58 23.15 11.45 1.49
C PHE A 58 22.72 10.31 0.55
N ALA A 59 23.55 9.26 0.40
CA ALA A 59 23.21 8.12 -0.45
C ALA A 59 22.30 7.11 0.28
N ASP A 60 22.52 6.92 1.58
CA ASP A 60 21.72 6.00 2.40
C ASP A 60 20.28 6.44 2.55
N LEU A 61 20.04 7.75 2.70
CA LEU A 61 18.68 8.29 2.77
C LEU A 61 17.90 8.02 1.47
N SER A 62 18.51 8.18 0.30
CA SER A 62 17.86 7.92 -0.99
C SER A 62 17.38 6.47 -1.12
N ILE A 63 18.23 5.50 -0.77
CA ILE A 63 17.89 4.07 -0.77
C ILE A 63 16.82 3.78 0.28
N CYS A 64 16.96 4.34 1.48
CA CYS A 64 15.95 4.21 2.54
C CYS A 64 14.59 4.78 2.12
N TYR A 65 14.53 5.88 1.36
CA TYR A 65 13.28 6.45 0.85
C TYR A 65 12.63 5.62 -0.26
N HIS A 66 13.44 4.92 -1.05
CA HIS A 66 12.93 3.98 -2.04
C HIS A 66 12.37 2.71 -1.38
N LEU A 67 12.94 2.28 -0.25
CA LEU A 67 12.52 1.11 0.51
C LEU A 67 11.39 1.40 1.51
N ASP A 68 11.33 2.62 2.05
CA ASP A 68 10.28 3.10 2.96
C ASP A 68 9.82 4.51 2.55
N PRO A 69 8.80 4.60 1.67
CA PRO A 69 8.33 5.87 1.11
C PRO A 69 7.65 6.77 2.16
N TRP A 70 7.29 6.23 3.33
CA TRP A 70 6.60 6.97 4.40
C TRP A 70 7.57 7.80 5.25
N LEU A 71 8.88 7.55 5.18
CA LEU A 71 9.89 8.38 5.88
C LEU A 71 9.87 9.86 5.45
N LYS A 72 9.53 10.14 4.18
CA LYS A 72 9.45 11.51 3.62
C LYS A 72 8.15 12.26 3.94
N ILE A 73 7.17 11.61 4.57
CA ILE A 73 5.88 12.24 4.89
C ILE A 73 6.00 13.25 6.05
N SER A 74 7.18 13.36 6.67
CA SER A 74 7.46 14.17 7.86
C SER A 74 7.14 15.67 7.77
N SER A 75 6.68 16.22 6.65
CA SER A 75 6.34 17.64 6.55
C SER A 75 5.39 18.08 5.41
N SER A 76 4.88 17.18 4.55
CA SER A 76 4.14 17.62 3.37
C SER A 76 2.63 17.77 3.60
N LYS A 77 2.18 19.03 3.55
CA LYS A 77 0.77 19.46 3.46
C LYS A 77 0.04 18.60 2.45
N GLY A 78 -1.10 18.04 2.86
CA GLY A 78 -1.96 17.23 1.99
C GLY A 78 -2.25 17.97 0.70
N GLY A 79 -1.66 17.52 -0.41
CA GLY A 79 -1.84 18.13 -1.71
C GLY A 79 -3.33 18.24 -2.04
N SER A 80 -3.73 19.39 -2.58
CA SER A 80 -5.07 19.61 -3.11
C SER A 80 -5.37 18.49 -4.12
N ARG A 81 -6.27 17.58 -3.77
CA ARG A 81 -6.54 16.37 -4.58
C ARG A 81 -7.62 16.65 -5.61
N SER A 82 -7.38 16.23 -6.84
CA SER A 82 -8.32 16.38 -7.95
C SER A 82 -9.70 15.80 -7.62
N SER A 83 -10.75 16.56 -7.97
CA SER A 83 -12.15 16.12 -7.89
C SER A 83 -12.40 14.82 -8.66
N SER A 84 -11.65 14.58 -9.76
CA SER A 84 -11.76 13.36 -10.56
C SER A 84 -11.37 12.11 -9.79
N ILE A 85 -10.25 12.15 -9.05
CA ILE A 85 -9.81 11.01 -8.22
C ILE A 85 -10.85 10.67 -7.17
N LYS A 86 -11.43 11.69 -6.53
CA LYS A 86 -12.50 11.50 -5.55
C LYS A 86 -13.67 10.75 -6.17
N ALA A 87 -14.19 11.20 -7.31
CA ALA A 87 -15.32 10.55 -7.99
C ALA A 87 -15.02 9.09 -8.33
N THR A 88 -13.84 8.78 -8.88
CA THR A 88 -13.43 7.40 -9.21
C THR A 88 -13.39 6.51 -7.97
N VAL A 89 -12.88 7.01 -6.84
CA VAL A 89 -12.83 6.25 -5.59
C VAL A 89 -14.21 6.01 -5.00
N LEU A 90 -15.10 7.00 -5.03
CA LEU A 90 -16.48 6.87 -4.57
C LEU A 90 -17.20 5.77 -5.36
N HIS A 91 -17.11 5.81 -6.69
CA HIS A 91 -17.69 4.80 -7.56
C HIS A 91 -17.07 3.41 -7.33
N TYR A 92 -15.74 3.33 -7.24
CA TYR A 92 -15.03 2.06 -7.07
C TYR A 92 -15.46 1.31 -5.80
N TYR A 93 -15.59 1.98 -4.66
CA TYR A 93 -15.99 1.32 -3.41
C TYR A 93 -17.50 1.30 -3.15
N ASP A 94 -18.31 1.85 -4.07
CA ASP A 94 -19.75 2.05 -3.90
C ASP A 94 -20.09 2.86 -2.63
N VAL A 95 -19.34 3.95 -2.40
CA VAL A 95 -19.46 4.80 -1.22
C VAL A 95 -19.81 6.23 -1.58
N THR A 96 -20.36 6.98 -0.63
CA THR A 96 -20.77 8.37 -0.83
C THR A 96 -19.68 9.33 -0.35
N SER A 97 -19.88 10.63 -0.61
CA SER A 97 -18.99 11.67 -0.08
C SER A 97 -18.97 11.76 1.46
N THR A 98 -19.96 11.18 2.14
CA THR A 98 -20.09 11.15 3.62
C THR A 98 -19.59 9.86 4.25
N THR A 99 -19.26 8.84 3.45
CA THR A 99 -18.77 7.56 3.98
C THR A 99 -17.28 7.64 4.34
N CYS A 100 -16.96 7.34 5.60
CA CYS A 100 -15.64 6.94 6.06
C CYS A 100 -15.58 5.41 6.15
N MET A 101 -14.61 4.77 5.53
CA MET A 101 -14.52 3.30 5.48
C MET A 101 -14.20 2.68 6.85
N ILE A 102 -13.75 3.47 7.83
CA ILE A 102 -13.50 3.00 9.20
C ILE A 102 -14.66 3.39 10.12
N LEU A 103 -15.15 4.63 10.04
CA LEU A 103 -16.15 5.16 10.96
C LEU A 103 -17.60 4.96 10.50
N GLY A 104 -17.83 4.60 9.25
CA GLY A 104 -19.15 4.52 8.63
C GLY A 104 -19.60 5.85 8.01
N GLU A 105 -20.90 6.01 7.83
CA GLU A 105 -21.49 7.27 7.37
C GLU A 105 -21.35 8.35 8.45
N LEU A 106 -20.84 9.52 8.07
CA LEU A 106 -20.71 10.67 8.96
C LEU A 106 -21.65 11.78 8.51
N PHE A 107 -22.45 12.28 9.46
CA PHE A 107 -23.35 13.41 9.23
C PHE A 107 -22.56 14.72 9.04
N GLN A 108 -23.29 15.83 8.87
CA GLN A 108 -22.75 17.13 8.42
C GLN A 108 -21.49 17.61 9.17
N THR A 109 -21.33 17.28 10.46
CA THR A 109 -20.21 17.69 11.31
C THR A 109 -18.89 16.95 11.05
N GLY A 110 -18.88 15.87 10.25
CA GLY A 110 -17.65 15.11 9.94
C GLY A 110 -17.30 15.04 8.45
N LYS A 111 -18.23 15.35 7.54
CA LYS A 111 -18.07 15.10 6.10
C LYS A 111 -16.89 15.83 5.46
N ASN A 112 -16.58 17.04 5.94
CA ASN A 112 -15.51 17.88 5.39
C ASN A 112 -14.10 17.36 5.75
N HIS A 113 -14.02 16.44 6.72
CA HIS A 113 -12.75 15.85 7.17
C HIS A 113 -12.46 14.52 6.49
N ILE A 114 -13.38 13.98 5.67
CA ILE A 114 -13.15 12.73 4.97
C ILE A 114 -12.36 12.99 3.69
N VAL A 115 -11.18 12.39 3.62
CA VAL A 115 -10.24 12.50 2.49
C VAL A 115 -10.14 11.18 1.73
N SER A 116 -9.72 11.27 0.47
CA SER A 116 -9.30 10.10 -0.32
C SER A 116 -7.80 9.90 -0.08
N ALA A 117 -7.44 9.16 0.96
CA ALA A 117 -6.07 8.97 1.43
C ALA A 117 -5.35 7.90 0.62
N HIS A 118 -4.20 8.25 0.03
CA HIS A 118 -3.35 7.29 -0.64
C HIS A 118 -2.66 6.37 0.39
N LEU A 119 -2.71 5.07 0.14
CA LEU A 119 -2.03 4.04 0.94
C LEU A 119 -0.53 4.07 0.68
N TRP A 120 -0.13 4.10 -0.60
CA TRP A 120 1.23 4.38 -1.02
C TRP A 120 1.41 5.86 -1.34
N PRO A 121 2.45 6.54 -0.83
CA PRO A 121 2.59 7.99 -0.97
C PRO A 121 2.79 8.45 -2.42
N VAL A 122 2.11 9.54 -2.81
CA VAL A 122 2.13 10.04 -4.20
C VAL A 122 3.53 10.45 -4.66
N HIS A 123 4.32 11.07 -3.79
CA HIS A 123 5.71 11.48 -4.09
C HIS A 123 6.63 10.29 -4.37
N ALA A 124 6.24 9.08 -4.01
CA ALA A 124 7.01 7.85 -4.18
C ALA A 124 6.41 6.93 -5.27
N ALA A 125 5.70 7.49 -6.26
CA ALA A 125 5.06 6.71 -7.32
C ALA A 125 6.01 5.74 -8.04
N GLN A 126 7.27 6.12 -8.28
CA GLN A 126 8.25 5.24 -8.93
C GLN A 126 8.57 3.99 -8.11
N SER A 127 8.60 4.13 -6.79
CA SER A 127 8.89 3.06 -5.84
C SER A 127 7.71 2.09 -5.65
N LEU A 128 6.53 2.40 -6.20
CA LEU A 128 5.38 1.48 -6.20
C LEU A 128 5.71 0.16 -6.94
N SER A 129 6.69 0.19 -7.85
CA SER A 129 7.23 -0.99 -8.53
C SER A 129 7.84 -2.03 -7.56
N PHE A 130 8.34 -1.63 -6.39
CA PHE A 130 8.89 -2.56 -5.38
C PHE A 130 7.84 -3.52 -4.79
N VAL A 131 6.55 -3.17 -4.88
CA VAL A 131 5.43 -4.04 -4.52
C VAL A 131 4.75 -4.65 -5.75
N SER A 132 5.44 -4.63 -6.90
CA SER A 132 4.99 -5.12 -8.21
C SER A 132 3.74 -4.41 -8.73
N ILE A 133 3.63 -3.10 -8.51
CA ILE A 133 2.56 -2.27 -9.03
C ILE A 133 3.18 -1.17 -9.92
N PRO A 134 2.70 -0.98 -11.16
CA PRO A 134 3.27 0.06 -12.04
C PRO A 134 3.11 1.46 -11.46
N PRO A 135 4.08 2.38 -11.65
CA PRO A 135 3.99 3.76 -11.15
C PRO A 135 2.75 4.53 -11.62
N THR A 136 2.25 4.22 -12.82
CA THR A 136 1.02 4.80 -13.40
C THR A 136 -0.22 4.51 -12.58
N MET A 137 -0.19 3.47 -11.73
CA MET A 137 -1.31 3.07 -10.88
C MET A 137 -1.35 3.80 -9.52
N ILE A 138 -0.52 4.83 -9.32
CA ILE A 138 -0.47 5.59 -8.05
C ILE A 138 -1.84 6.18 -7.65
N ASN A 139 -2.63 6.64 -8.63
CA ASN A 139 -3.97 7.20 -8.41
C ASN A 139 -5.09 6.18 -8.60
N HIS A 140 -4.77 4.90 -8.78
CA HIS A 140 -5.78 3.86 -8.90
C HIS A 140 -6.56 3.73 -7.59
N PRO A 141 -7.90 3.53 -7.61
CA PRO A 141 -8.71 3.45 -6.39
C PRO A 141 -8.25 2.40 -5.38
N ARG A 142 -7.61 1.32 -5.82
CA ARG A 142 -7.01 0.30 -4.95
C ARG A 142 -5.84 0.81 -4.10
N ASN A 143 -5.21 1.92 -4.47
CA ASN A 143 -4.19 2.58 -3.67
C ASN A 143 -4.78 3.70 -2.78
N ILE A 144 -6.10 3.80 -2.67
CA ILE A 144 -6.76 4.92 -1.99
C ILE A 144 -7.86 4.39 -1.07
N LEU A 145 -7.99 4.95 0.13
CA LEU A 145 -9.11 4.70 1.04
C LEU A 145 -9.80 6.01 1.41
N ARG A 146 -11.12 5.94 1.65
CA ARG A 146 -11.91 7.07 2.15
C ARG A 146 -11.90 7.05 3.68
N ILE A 147 -11.08 7.89 4.30
CA ILE A 147 -10.89 7.95 5.76
C ILE A 147 -10.87 9.40 6.25
N ILE A 148 -10.94 9.59 7.56
CA ILE A 148 -10.77 10.91 8.18
C ILE A 148 -9.32 11.39 8.05
N LYS A 149 -9.14 12.70 7.85
CA LYS A 149 -7.85 13.35 7.62
C LYS A 149 -6.82 13.00 8.68
N GLU A 150 -7.22 12.97 9.94
CA GLU A 150 -6.33 12.65 11.05
C GLU A 150 -5.88 11.19 11.02
N LEU A 151 -6.74 10.25 10.59
CA LEU A 151 -6.33 8.87 10.36
C LEU A 151 -5.30 8.78 9.23
N GLU A 152 -5.47 9.53 8.15
CA GLU A 152 -4.47 9.62 7.08
C GLU A 152 -3.11 10.12 7.61
N VAL A 153 -3.11 11.17 8.43
CA VAL A 153 -1.87 11.71 9.00
C VAL A 153 -1.18 10.68 9.89
N LYS A 154 -1.92 10.03 10.79
CA LYS A 154 -1.39 8.99 11.67
C LYS A 154 -0.92 7.75 10.91
N TYR A 155 -1.59 7.39 9.82
CA TYR A 155 -1.16 6.33 8.92
C TYR A 155 0.16 6.72 8.24
N GLY A 156 0.26 7.92 7.68
CA GLY A 156 1.49 8.42 7.07
C GLY A 156 2.70 8.47 8.01
N HIS A 157 2.46 8.71 9.30
CA HIS A 157 3.50 8.65 10.35
C HIS A 157 3.70 7.27 10.97
N ARG A 158 3.04 6.24 10.46
CA ARG A 158 3.09 4.85 10.97
C ARG A 158 2.73 4.72 12.46
N GLU A 159 1.95 5.67 12.98
CA GLU A 159 1.40 5.62 14.34
C GLU A 159 0.18 4.68 14.41
N ILE A 160 -0.45 4.44 13.26
CA ILE A 160 -1.48 3.41 13.04
C ILE A 160 -1.11 2.64 11.78
N THR A 161 -1.65 1.42 11.64
CA THR A 161 -1.52 0.63 10.41
C THR A 161 -2.81 -0.15 10.14
N ILE A 162 -2.86 -0.88 9.04
CA ILE A 162 -3.98 -1.76 8.69
C ILE A 162 -3.44 -3.17 8.64
N ILE A 163 -4.06 -4.07 9.41
CA ILE A 163 -3.70 -5.48 9.49
C ILE A 163 -4.85 -6.34 8.96
N LYS A 164 -4.55 -7.61 8.68
CA LYS A 164 -5.54 -8.61 8.27
C LYS A 164 -5.66 -9.65 9.39
N ILE A 165 -6.85 -9.78 9.97
CA ILE A 165 -7.18 -10.80 10.99
C ILE A 165 -8.42 -11.54 10.50
N ASP A 166 -8.39 -12.87 10.46
CA ASP A 166 -9.53 -13.71 10.02
C ASP A 166 -10.11 -13.31 8.65
N ASN A 167 -9.22 -12.99 7.70
CA ASN A 167 -9.59 -12.45 6.38
C ASN A 167 -10.27 -11.07 6.36
N VAL A 168 -10.33 -10.38 7.49
CA VAL A 168 -10.90 -9.05 7.63
C VAL A 168 -9.81 -8.00 7.83
N LEU A 169 -9.90 -6.89 7.10
CA LEU A 169 -8.99 -5.75 7.29
C LEU A 169 -9.42 -4.94 8.52
N LYS A 170 -8.50 -4.71 9.45
CA LYS A 170 -8.72 -3.97 10.69
C LYS A 170 -7.69 -2.85 10.84
N LEU A 171 -8.11 -1.71 11.38
CA LEU A 171 -7.20 -0.64 11.77
C LEU A 171 -6.51 -1.03 13.08
N TYR A 172 -5.19 -0.93 13.16
CA TYR A 172 -4.41 -1.20 14.35
C TYR A 172 -3.69 0.07 14.81
N VAL A 173 -3.87 0.45 16.07
CA VAL A 173 -3.18 1.61 16.66
C VAL A 173 -1.89 1.13 17.30
N LEU A 174 -0.75 1.60 16.78
CA LEU A 174 0.57 1.19 17.26
C LEU A 174 1.06 2.14 18.36
N ASN A 175 0.92 3.46 18.19
CA ASN A 175 1.43 4.42 19.16
C ASN A 175 0.50 4.56 20.38
N LYS A 176 0.96 4.16 21.57
CA LYS A 176 0.14 4.24 22.80
C LYS A 176 -0.22 5.67 23.17
N SER A 177 0.66 6.64 22.86
CA SER A 177 0.50 8.03 23.26
C SER A 177 -0.71 8.71 22.60
N ILE A 178 -1.23 8.15 21.50
CA ILE A 178 -2.40 8.71 20.81
C ILE A 178 -3.70 7.99 21.17
N THR A 179 -3.67 6.89 21.92
CA THR A 179 -4.84 6.04 22.17
C THR A 179 -6.05 6.81 22.69
N ASN A 180 -5.85 7.71 23.65
CA ASN A 180 -6.93 8.50 24.26
C ASN A 180 -7.18 9.84 23.56
N THR A 181 -6.48 10.14 22.46
CA THR A 181 -6.72 11.37 21.71
C THR A 181 -7.92 11.20 20.78
N ARG A 182 -8.69 12.27 20.58
CA ARG A 182 -9.81 12.27 19.63
C ARG A 182 -9.28 12.20 18.21
N ILE A 183 -9.95 11.43 17.36
CA ILE A 183 -9.61 11.32 15.93
C ILE A 183 -9.91 12.66 15.24
N SER A 184 -10.96 13.36 15.65
CA SER A 184 -11.28 14.69 15.14
C SER A 184 -11.87 15.51 16.28
N SER A 185 -11.64 16.82 16.29
CA SER A 185 -12.24 17.72 17.28
C SER A 185 -13.78 17.69 17.25
N TYR A 186 -14.37 17.29 16.12
CA TYR A 186 -15.81 17.25 15.88
C TYR A 186 -16.45 15.89 16.17
N LEU A 187 -15.66 14.85 16.45
CA LEU A 187 -16.15 13.51 16.75
C LEU A 187 -15.75 13.13 18.18
N PRO A 188 -16.64 12.50 18.98
CA PRO A 188 -16.27 12.00 20.30
C PRO A 188 -15.32 10.80 20.21
N THR A 189 -15.20 10.16 19.04
CA THR A 189 -14.39 8.97 18.79
C THR A 189 -12.90 9.22 19.00
N THR A 190 -12.28 8.36 19.79
CA THR A 190 -10.84 8.32 20.07
C THR A 190 -10.12 7.25 19.24
N PHE A 191 -8.78 7.28 19.24
CA PHE A 191 -8.00 6.21 18.61
C PHE A 191 -8.24 4.84 19.27
N LYS A 192 -8.52 4.81 20.57
CA LYS A 192 -8.92 3.60 21.30
C LYS A 192 -10.16 2.96 20.68
N ASP A 193 -11.17 3.77 20.36
CA ASP A 193 -12.46 3.29 19.83
C ASP A 193 -12.37 2.74 18.39
N VAL A 194 -11.27 3.04 17.68
CA VAL A 194 -11.01 2.52 16.32
C VAL A 194 -9.91 1.47 16.29
N HIS A 195 -9.27 1.18 17.42
CA HIS A 195 -8.32 0.07 17.51
C HIS A 195 -9.04 -1.25 17.23
N LEU A 196 -8.47 -2.05 16.32
CA LEU A 196 -9.03 -3.29 15.78
C LEU A 196 -10.40 -3.14 15.09
N ARG A 197 -10.80 -1.91 14.74
CA ARG A 197 -12.05 -1.68 14.02
C ARG A 197 -11.93 -2.15 12.58
N THR A 198 -12.94 -2.89 12.13
CA THR A 198 -13.05 -3.41 10.76
C THR A 198 -13.20 -2.28 9.76
N ILE A 199 -12.46 -2.36 8.66
CA ILE A 199 -12.65 -1.51 7.48
C ILE A 199 -13.85 -2.05 6.69
N SER A 200 -14.86 -1.22 6.53
CA SER A 200 -16.09 -1.55 5.81
C SER A 200 -15.92 -1.34 4.31
N PHE A 201 -16.33 -2.35 3.53
CA PHE A 201 -16.41 -2.32 2.08
C PHE A 201 -17.85 -2.71 1.69
N LYS A 202 -18.54 -1.86 0.93
CA LYS A 202 -19.92 -2.14 0.47
C LYS A 202 -19.97 -3.17 -0.66
N ASN A 203 -18.85 -3.42 -1.33
CA ASN A 203 -18.71 -4.37 -2.43
C ASN A 203 -17.48 -5.29 -2.25
N HIS A 204 -17.16 -6.11 -3.26
CA HIS A 204 -16.01 -7.03 -3.24
C HIS A 204 -14.67 -6.37 -3.58
N HIS A 205 -14.63 -5.08 -3.90
CA HIS A 205 -13.40 -4.40 -4.23
C HIS A 205 -12.51 -4.20 -2.99
N ARG A 206 -11.20 -4.38 -3.16
CA ARG A 206 -10.22 -4.34 -2.07
C ARG A 206 -8.98 -3.55 -2.47
N PRO A 207 -8.34 -2.87 -1.50
CA PRO A 207 -7.10 -2.16 -1.74
C PRO A 207 -5.97 -3.10 -2.18
N TYR A 208 -4.85 -2.54 -2.59
CA TYR A 208 -3.64 -3.30 -2.85
C TYR A 208 -3.10 -3.90 -1.55
N MET A 209 -3.38 -5.19 -1.33
CA MET A 209 -2.94 -5.92 -0.14
C MET A 209 -1.42 -5.86 0.06
N ARG A 210 -0.65 -5.87 -1.04
CA ARG A 210 0.81 -5.73 -0.99
C ARG A 210 1.26 -4.38 -0.42
N VAL A 211 0.58 -3.30 -0.78
CA VAL A 211 0.84 -1.96 -0.22
C VAL A 211 0.56 -1.94 1.29
N LEU A 212 -0.58 -2.51 1.71
CA LEU A 212 -0.94 -2.59 3.12
C LEU A 212 0.07 -3.44 3.91
N ALA A 213 0.47 -4.59 3.39
CA ALA A 213 1.46 -5.46 4.02
C ALA A 213 2.82 -4.78 4.16
N THR A 214 3.28 -4.07 3.13
CA THR A 214 4.54 -3.30 3.18
C THR A 214 4.47 -2.18 4.22
N HIS A 215 3.38 -1.42 4.27
CA HIS A 215 3.18 -0.39 5.29
C HIS A 215 3.14 -1.00 6.70
N CYS A 216 2.40 -2.09 6.90
CA CYS A 216 2.32 -2.82 8.16
C CYS A 216 3.70 -3.26 8.66
N ARG A 217 4.50 -3.89 7.79
CA ARG A 217 5.87 -4.30 8.11
C ARG A 217 6.75 -3.11 8.49
N SER A 218 6.72 -2.03 7.73
CA SER A 218 7.48 -0.80 8.04
C SER A 218 7.05 -0.21 9.39
N ALA A 219 5.74 -0.07 9.62
CA ALA A 219 5.19 0.51 10.84
C ALA A 219 5.54 -0.33 12.09
N ILE A 220 5.45 -1.65 12.00
CA ILE A 220 5.84 -2.55 13.10
C ILE A 220 7.35 -2.53 13.33
N THR A 221 8.15 -2.47 12.26
CA THR A 221 9.61 -2.33 12.39
C THR A 221 9.97 -1.06 13.15
N GLN A 222 9.34 0.08 12.80
CA GLN A 222 9.51 1.33 13.53
C GLN A 222 9.04 1.18 14.99
N ALA A 223 7.87 0.60 15.23
CA ALA A 223 7.36 0.37 16.57
C ALA A 223 8.34 -0.46 17.43
N LYS A 224 8.95 -1.51 16.86
CA LYS A 224 9.94 -2.37 17.54
C LYS A 224 11.21 -1.61 17.90
N GLN A 225 11.61 -0.62 17.10
CA GLN A 225 12.76 0.25 17.40
C GLN A 225 12.46 1.20 18.57
N PHE A 226 11.20 1.63 18.73
CA PHE A 226 10.76 2.59 19.74
C PHE A 226 9.83 1.95 20.79
N LYS A 227 10.21 0.81 21.37
CA LYS A 227 9.35 0.00 22.28
C LYS A 227 8.67 0.76 23.42
N HIS A 228 9.26 1.86 23.91
CA HIS A 228 8.69 2.69 24.97
C HIS A 228 7.44 3.49 24.51
N LYS A 229 7.28 3.70 23.19
CA LYS A 229 6.22 4.52 22.60
C LYS A 229 5.09 3.69 21.97
N PHE A 230 5.36 2.45 21.61
CA PHE A 230 4.45 1.64 20.81
C PHE A 230 3.97 0.36 21.52
N GLN A 231 2.72 -0.03 21.27
CA GLN A 231 2.15 -1.32 21.66
C GLN A 231 2.35 -2.30 20.50
N ILE A 232 3.00 -3.42 20.82
CA ILE A 232 3.08 -4.58 19.95
C ILE A 232 2.63 -5.72 20.85
N ASP A 233 1.32 -5.78 21.13
CA ASP A 233 0.77 -7.01 21.71
C ASP A 233 0.97 -8.10 20.64
N ASP A 234 1.39 -9.30 21.05
CA ASP A 234 1.88 -10.44 20.26
C ASP A 234 1.21 -10.61 18.88
N LEU A 235 1.56 -9.72 17.95
CA LEU A 235 1.22 -9.79 16.54
C LEU A 235 2.21 -10.78 15.95
N GLU A 236 1.90 -12.06 16.11
CA GLU A 236 2.41 -13.11 15.23
C GLU A 236 1.83 -12.82 13.84
N LEU A 237 2.59 -12.04 13.07
CA LEU A 237 2.32 -11.82 11.67
C LEU A 237 2.88 -13.02 10.91
N ASP A 238 2.01 -13.94 10.53
CA ASP A 238 2.29 -14.98 9.53
C ASP A 238 2.62 -14.37 8.15
#